data_AF-A0A0F9I3W8-F1
#
_entry.id   AF-A0A0F9I3W8-F1
#
_cell.length_a   1.000
_cell.length_b   1.000
_cell.length_c   1.000
_cell.angle_alpha   90.00
_cell.angle_beta   90.00
_cell.angle_gamma   90.00
#
_symmetry.space_group_name_H-M   'P 1'
#
loop_
_entity.id
_entity.type
_entity.pdbx_description
1 polymer ?
#
loop_
_entity_poly.entity_id
_entity_poly.type
_entity_poly.pdbx_seq_one_letter_code
_entity_poly.pdbx_strand_id
1 'polypeptide(L)' 'MNFSFDKIANALYIRFSNEKISNSDEIAEGIIIDYGKNQNI' A
#
# COMPACT_ATOMS: atom_id res chain seq x y z
N MET A 1 5.24 -8.67 3.45
CA MET A 1 3.83 -8.47 3.07
C MET A 1 3.00 -8.13 4.29
N ASN A 2 2.35 -6.98 4.27
CA ASN A 2 1.50 -6.44 5.34
C ASN A 2 0.21 -5.87 4.73
N PHE A 3 -0.91 -6.02 5.45
CA PHE A 3 -2.22 -5.50 5.07
C PHE A 3 -2.73 -4.60 6.19
N SER A 4 -3.21 -3.42 5.84
CA SER A 4 -3.81 -2.49 6.79
C SER A 4 -5.11 -1.93 6.22
N PHE A 5 -6.15 -1.87 7.03
CA PHE A 5 -7.42 -1.29 6.64
C PHE A 5 -7.69 -0.03 7.46
N ASP A 6 -7.92 1.08 6.77
CA ASP A 6 -8.39 2.33 7.37
C ASP A 6 -9.90 2.43 7.18
N LYS A 7 -10.64 2.37 8.30
CA LYS A 7 -12.10 2.44 8.30
C LYS A 7 -12.64 3.84 7.97
N ILE A 8 -11.90 4.89 8.30
CA ILE A 8 -12.32 6.28 8.04
C ILE A 8 -12.17 6.57 6.55
N ALA A 9 -11.05 6.15 5.95
CA ALA A 9 -10.81 6.27 4.52
C ALA A 9 -11.55 5.21 3.69
N ASN A 10 -12.07 4.16 4.34
CA ASN A 10 -12.62 2.96 3.69
C ASN A 10 -11.64 2.37 2.66
N ALA A 11 -10.37 2.25 3.05
CA ALA A 11 -9.28 1.87 2.15
C ALA A 11 -8.43 0.72 2.72
N LEU A 12 -8.09 -0.22 1.85
CA LEU A 12 -7.17 -1.33 2.09
C LEU A 12 -5.81 -1.01 1.49
N TYR A 13 -4.79 -1.01 2.34
CA TYR A 13 -3.39 -0.82 1.99
C TYR A 13 -2.68 -2.18 1.94
N ILE A 14 -2.00 -2.44 0.83
CA ILE A 14 -1.21 -3.66 0.60
C ILE A 14 0.24 -3.25 0.42
N ARG A 15 1.11 -3.74 1.31
CA ARG A 15 2.54 -3.45 1.30
C ARG A 15 3.33 -4.74 1.17
N PHE A 16 4.12 -4.86 0.11
CA PHE A 16 4.83 -6.11 -0.19
C PHE A 16 6.16 -6.24 0.56
N SER A 17 6.89 -5.13 0.77
CA SER A 17 8.19 -5.10 1.47
C SER A 17 8.17 -4.30 2.79
N ASN A 18 9.11 -4.59 3.69
CA ASN A 18 9.30 -3.84 4.94
C ASN A 18 10.14 -2.56 4.77
N GLU A 19 10.47 -2.18 3.53
CA GLU A 19 11.19 -0.95 3.23
C GLU A 19 10.30 0.28 3.40
N LYS A 20 10.90 1.44 3.67
CA LYS A 20 10.15 2.70 3.75
C LYS A 20 9.32 2.92 2.48
N ILE A 21 8.04 3.25 2.66
CA ILE A 21 7.12 3.56 1.57
C ILE A 21 7.68 4.76 0.79
N SER A 22 7.80 4.60 -0.52
CA SER A 22 8.32 5.60 -1.45
C SER A 22 7.25 6.13 -2.40
N ASN A 23 6.28 5.29 -2.75
CA ASN A 23 5.12 5.63 -3.57
C ASN A 23 3.91 4.78 -3.16
N SER A 24 2.72 5.27 -3.47
CA SER A 24 1.46 4.54 -3.29
C SER A 24 0.56 4.76 -4.52
N ASP A 25 0.00 3.68 -5.07
CA ASP A 25 -0.94 3.76 -6.19
C ASP A 25 -2.30 3.16 -5.80
N GLU A 26 -3.39 3.83 -6.16
CA GLU A 26 -4.74 3.29 -6.06
C GLU A 26 -5.09 2.53 -7.35
N ILE A 27 -5.29 1.23 -7.25
CA ILE A 27 -5.53 0.34 -8.41
C ILE A 27 -7.02 0.03 -8.64
N ALA A 28 -7.83 0.25 -7.61
CA ALA A 28 -9.27 0.15 -7.60
C ALA A 28 -9.78 1.00 -6.44
N GLU A 29 -11.06 1.39 -6.46
CA GLU A 29 -11.66 2.19 -5.40
C GLU A 29 -11.40 1.56 -4.01
N GLY A 30 -10.66 2.28 -3.17
CA GLY A 30 -10.31 1.85 -1.83
C GLY A 30 -9.26 0.72 -1.77
N ILE A 31 -8.54 0.43 -2.85
CA ILE A 31 -7.41 -0.52 -2.86
C ILE A 31 -6.12 0.19 -3.27
N ILE A 32 -5.22 0.31 -2.29
CA ILE A 32 -3.96 1.05 -2.40
C ILE A 32 -2.79 0.07 -2.26
N ILE A 33 -1.82 0.17 -3.17
CA ILE A 33 -0.56 -0.56 -3.12
C ILE A 33 0.56 0.37 -2.70
N ASP A 34 1.27 0.04 -1.62
CA ASP A 34 2.44 0.76 -1.12
C ASP A 34 3.74 0.13 -1.61
N TYR A 35 4.56 0.91 -2.33
CA TYR A 35 5.84 0.48 -2.89
C TYR A 35 7.04 0.94 -2.05
N GLY A 36 7.95 0.00 -1.79
CA GLY A 36 9.23 0.26 -1.13
C GLY A 36 10.23 1.03 -2.00
N LYS A 37 11.33 1.47 -1.40
CA LYS A 37 12.38 2.24 -2.07
C LYS A 37 13.27 1.31 -2.88
N ASN A 38 12.75 0.84 -4.01
CA ASN A 38 13.46 0.30 -5.20
C ASN A 38 12.46 -0.27 -6.25
N GLN A 39 11.16 0.06 -6.16
CA GLN A 39 10.08 -0.59 -6.95
C GLN A 39 10.06 -2.13 -6.83
N ASN A 40 10.83 -2.68 -5.90
CA ASN A 40 10.75 -4.08 -5.55
C ASN A 40 9.47 -4.26 -4.73
N ILE A 41 8.58 -5.07 -5.31
CA ILE A 41 7.41 -5.64 -4.64
C ILE A 41 7.93 -6.42 -3.42
#